data_AF-A0A0P1GRS9-F1
#
_entry.id   AF-A0A0P1GRS9-F1
#
_cell.length_a   1.000
_cell.length_b   1.000
_cell.length_c   1.000
_cell.angle_alpha   90.00
_cell.angle_beta   90.00
_cell.angle_gamma   90.00
#
_symmetry.space_group_name_H-M   'P 1'
#
loop_
_entity.id
_entity.type
_entity.pdbx_description
1 polymer ?
#
loop_
_entity_poly.entity_id
_entity_poly.type
_entity_poly.pdbx_seq_one_letter_code
_entity_poly.pdbx_strand_id
1 'polypeptide(L)' 'MGHDWILDVLTDLKTFARANGMPSLASQLDDTAFVAQAEIASLAEGNGIGLLGKRSATGHADRTVGVR' A
#
# COMPACT_ATOMS: atom_id res chain seq x y z
N MET A 1 -13.41 7.03 -10.38
CA MET A 1 -13.74 5.78 -9.67
C MET A 1 -12.44 5.27 -9.09
N GLY A 2 -12.33 5.24 -7.76
CA GLY A 2 -11.11 4.85 -7.07
C GLY A 2 -10.90 3.34 -7.11
N HIS A 3 -10.07 2.86 -6.19
CA HIS A 3 -9.76 1.44 -6.01
C HIS A 3 -10.84 0.72 -5.17
N ASP A 4 -11.76 1.46 -4.54
CA ASP A 4 -12.68 0.96 -3.51
C ASP A 4 -13.68 -0.09 -4.02
N TRP A 5 -13.94 -0.14 -5.33
CA TRP A 5 -14.86 -1.13 -5.92
C TRP A 5 -14.43 -2.59 -5.67
N ILE A 6 -13.13 -2.83 -5.45
CA ILE A 6 -12.63 -4.17 -5.16
C ILE A 6 -13.10 -4.67 -3.78
N LEU A 7 -13.33 -3.76 -2.82
CA LEU A 7 -13.78 -4.13 -1.47
C LEU A 7 -15.21 -4.67 -1.49
N ASP A 8 -16.06 -4.09 -2.34
CA ASP A 8 -17.42 -4.58 -2.57
C ASP A 8 -17.38 -6.00 -3.19
N VAL A 9 -16.55 -6.20 -4.22
CA VAL A 9 -16.38 -7.52 -4.86
C VAL A 9 -15.87 -8.57 -3.87
N LEU A 10 -14.88 -8.24 -3.04
CA LEU A 10 -14.36 -9.15 -2.02
C LEU A 10 -15.43 -9.50 -0.97
N THR A 11 -16.29 -8.54 -0.62
CA THR A 11 -17.41 -8.76 0.30
C THR A 11 -18.45 -9.70 -0.30
N ASP A 12 -18.77 -9.55 -1.58
CA ASP A 12 -19.70 -10.44 -2.30
C ASP A 12 -19.15 -11.87 -2.37
N LEU A 13 -17.87 -12.03 -2.71
CA LEU A 13 -17.21 -13.33 -2.76
C LEU A 13 -17.15 -14.00 -1.38
N LYS A 14 -16.92 -13.23 -0.31
CA LYS A 14 -16.92 -13.75 1.06
C LYS A 14 -18.32 -14.24 1.44
N THR A 15 -19.35 -13.49 1.08
CA THR A 15 -20.75 -13.87 1.32
C THR A 15 -21.09 -15.15 0.58
N PHE A 16 -20.68 -15.26 -0.69
CA PHE A 16 -20.82 -16.50 -1.47
C PHE A 16 -20.10 -17.67 -0.80
N ALA A 17 -18.84 -17.51 -0.38
CA ALA A 17 -18.08 -18.58 0.25
C ALA A 17 -18.73 -19.06 1.55
N ARG A 18 -19.26 -18.14 2.36
CA ARG A 18 -20.02 -18.46 3.59
C ARG A 18 -21.30 -19.23 3.29
N ALA A 19 -22.08 -18.76 2.31
CA ALA A 19 -23.33 -19.39 1.91
C ALA A 19 -23.13 -20.82 1.38
N ASN A 20 -21.96 -21.12 0.80
CA ASN A 20 -21.65 -22.41 0.20
C ASN A 20 -20.79 -23.32 1.10
N GLY A 21 -20.62 -22.99 2.39
CA GLY A 21 -19.88 -23.84 3.32
C GLY A 21 -18.38 -23.95 2.99
N MET A 22 -17.79 -22.87 2.47
CA MET A 22 -16.37 -22.77 2.12
C MET A 22 -15.60 -21.89 3.14
N PRO A 23 -15.43 -22.32 4.40
CA PRO A 23 -14.90 -21.47 5.48
C PRO A 23 -13.45 -21.02 5.24
N SER A 24 -12.61 -21.88 4.67
CA SER A 24 -11.21 -21.54 4.35
C SER A 24 -11.14 -20.42 3.30
N LEU A 25 -12.01 -20.47 2.29
CA LEU A 25 -12.09 -19.43 1.27
C LEU A 25 -12.59 -18.12 1.88
N ALA A 26 -13.63 -18.16 2.71
CA ALA A 26 -14.13 -16.97 3.40
C ALA A 26 -13.05 -16.33 4.31
N SER A 27 -12.21 -17.14 4.96
CA SER A 27 -11.09 -16.65 5.77
C SER A 27 -10.02 -15.98 4.91
N GLN A 28 -9.62 -16.58 3.79
CA GLN A 28 -8.65 -15.98 2.89
C GLN A 28 -9.17 -14.67 2.27
N LEU A 29 -10.47 -14.59 1.99
CA LEU A 29 -11.09 -13.37 1.48
C LEU A 29 -11.09 -12.24 2.52
N ASP A 30 -11.16 -12.56 3.82
CA ASP A 30 -10.97 -11.58 4.88
C ASP A 30 -9.54 -11.01 4.90
N ASP A 31 -8.54 -11.88 4.83
CA ASP A 31 -7.13 -11.46 4.77
C ASP A 31 -6.86 -10.63 3.50
N THR A 32 -7.45 -11.03 2.37
CA THR A 32 -7.33 -10.32 1.09
C THR A 32 -7.95 -8.92 1.16
N ALA A 33 -9.12 -8.79 1.79
CA ALA A 33 -9.77 -7.48 1.98
C ALA A 33 -8.95 -6.55 2.87
N PHE A 34 -8.29 -7.10 3.91
CA PHE A 34 -7.38 -6.32 4.76
C PHE A 34 -6.17 -5.79 3.99
N VAL A 35 -5.51 -6.63 3.18
CA VAL A 35 -4.39 -6.21 2.33
C VAL A 35 -4.82 -5.14 1.33
N ALA A 36 -5.95 -5.36 0.64
CA ALA A 36 -6.49 -4.39 -0.31
C ALA A 36 -6.75 -3.03 0.36
N GLN A 37 -7.37 -3.01 1.54
CA GLN A 37 -7.62 -1.77 2.27
C GLN A 37 -6.32 -1.03 2.64
N ALA A 38 -5.29 -1.75 3.07
CA ALA A 38 -3.99 -1.16 3.38
C ALA A 38 -3.30 -0.55 2.13
N GLU A 39 -3.36 -1.25 1.00
CA GLU A 39 -2.79 -0.74 -0.26
C GLU A 39 -3.55 0.47 -0.78
N ILE A 40 -4.88 0.45 -0.72
CA ILE A 40 -5.73 1.57 -1.15
C ILE A 40 -5.48 2.82 -0.28
N ALA A 41 -5.35 2.64 1.03
CA ALA A 41 -5.01 3.73 1.95
C ALA A 41 -3.63 4.31 1.61
N SER A 42 -2.62 3.46 1.39
CA SER A 42 -1.27 3.87 0.99
C SER A 42 -1.25 4.63 -0.34
N LEU A 43 -2.05 4.20 -1.32
CA LEU A 43 -2.21 4.92 -2.59
C LEU A 43 -2.89 6.27 -2.40
N ALA A 44 -3.90 6.37 -1.54
CA ALA A 44 -4.57 7.63 -1.21
C ALA A 44 -3.62 8.62 -0.53
N GLU A 45 -2.76 8.14 0.38
CA GLU A 45 -1.70 8.93 1.03
C GLU A 45 -0.62 9.36 0.03
N GLY A 46 -0.15 8.45 -0.83
CA GLY A 46 0.82 8.74 -1.88
C GLY A 46 0.33 9.77 -2.90
N ASN A 47 -0.99 9.83 -3.13
CA ASN A 47 -1.61 10.81 -4.02
C ASN A 47 -1.96 12.14 -3.30
N GLY A 48 -1.87 12.19 -1.97
CA GLY A 48 -2.19 13.34 -1.13
C GLY A 48 -0.97 14.13 -0.62
N ILE A 49 0.24 13.58 -0.67
CA ILE A 49 1.42 14.24 -0.10
C ILE A 49 2.30 14.84 -1.21
N GLY A 50 1.80 15.95 -1.75
CA GLY A 50 2.65 17.03 -2.25
C GLY A 50 3.37 17.78 -1.12
N LEU A 51 4.02 17.07 -0.19
CA LEU A 51 4.79 17.69 0.90
C LEU A 51 6.19 17.07 1.05
N LEU A 52 7.12 17.68 0.32
CA LEU A 52 8.39 18.15 0.87
C LEU A 52 9.42 17.13 1.39
N GLY A 53 9.91 16.27 0.49
CA GLY A 53 11.19 15.57 0.66
C GLY A 53 12.35 16.18 -0.13
N LYS A 54 12.41 17.52 -0.25
CA LYS A 54 13.52 18.18 -0.94
C LYS A 54 14.78 18.20 -0.06
N ARG A 55 15.74 17.33 -0.44
CA ARG A 55 17.20 17.47 -0.34
C ARG A 55 17.81 17.78 1.05
N SER A 56 18.57 16.82 1.57
CA SER A 56 19.92 17.06 2.12
C SER A 56 20.78 15.90 1.62
N ALA A 57 21.64 16.06 0.60
CA ALA A 57 22.89 16.80 0.59
C ALA A 57 23.84 16.39 1.74
N THR A 58 24.37 15.17 1.67
CA THR A 58 25.53 14.70 2.45
C THR A 58 26.28 13.65 1.60
N GLY A 59 27.54 13.79 1.22
CA GLY A 59 28.49 14.86 1.40
C GLY A 59 29.57 14.76 0.31
N HIS A 60 29.98 15.91 -0.22
CA HIS A 60 31.20 16.02 -1.01
C HIS A 60 32.33 16.30 -0.01
N ALA A 61 33.04 15.25 0.41
CA ALA A 61 34.30 15.43 1.10
C ALA A 61 35.37 15.81 0.05
N ASP A 62 35.63 17.10 0.01
CA ASP A 62 36.80 17.73 -0.57
C ASP A 62 38.08 16.99 -0.15
N ARG A 63 38.85 16.51 -1.12
CA ARG A 63 40.22 16.01 -0.92
C ARG A 63 41.14 16.89 -1.75
N THR A 64 41.55 18.01 -1.16
CA THR A 64 42.71 18.77 -1.63
C THR A 64 43.62 19.19 -0.47
N VAL A 65 44.63 18.35 -0.18
CA VAL A 65 45.90 18.76 0.43
C VAL A 65 46.94 17.92 -0.31
N GLY A 66 47.88 18.45 -1.08
CA GLY A 66 48.59 19.71 -0.93
C GLY A 66 50.07 19.35 -0.86
N VAL A 67 50.73 19.49 -2.00
CA VAL A 67 52.17 19.28 -2.26
C VAL A 67 53.05 19.89 -1.18
N ARG A 68 54.04 19.12 -0.70
CA ARG A 68 55.40 19.57 -0.37
C ARG A 68 56.40 18.49 -0.71
#